data_AF-A0AA37Q653-F1
#
_entry.id   AF-A0AA37Q653-F1
#
_cell.length_a   1.000
_cell.length_b   1.000
_cell.length_c   1.000
_cell.angle_alpha   90.00
_cell.angle_beta   90.00
_cell.angle_gamma   90.00
#
_symmetry.space_group_name_H-M   'P 1'
#
loop_
_entity.id
_entity.type
_entity.pdbx_description
1 polymer ?
#
loop_
_entity_poly.entity_id
_entity_poly.type
_entity_poly.pdbx_seq_one_letter_code
_entity_poly.pdbx_strand_id
1 'polypeptide(L)' 'MVLRGRPAPLPGADVLVVDDVVTTGATARESVRVLHAAGARVAAVLAIAAA' A
#
# COMPACT_ATOMS: atom_id res chain seq x y z
N MET A 1 12.13 -6.85 8.01
CA MET A 1 11.66 -5.96 9.10
C MET A 1 10.15 -6.13 9.21
N VAL A 2 9.62 -6.55 10.36
CA VAL A 2 8.17 -6.74 10.56
C VAL A 2 7.63 -5.54 11.32
N LEU A 3 6.88 -4.67 10.66
CA LEU A 3 6.12 -3.60 11.31
C LEU A 3 4.85 -4.22 11.92
N ARG A 4 4.71 -4.17 13.24
CA ARG A 4 3.46 -4.50 13.94
C ARG A 4 2.69 -3.23 14.25
N GLY A 5 1.75 -2.87 13.39
CA GLY A 5 0.72 -1.87 13.67
C GLY A 5 -0.61 -2.53 14.04
N ARG A 6 -1.42 -1.87 14.87
CA ARG A 6 -2.85 -2.24 14.99
C ARG A 6 -3.52 -1.83 13.68
N PRO A 7 -4.25 -2.73 12.99
CA PRO A 7 -4.96 -2.34 11.79
C PRO A 7 -6.03 -1.30 12.16
N ALA A 8 -5.95 -0.13 11.52
CA ALA A 8 -7.05 0.83 11.55
C ALA A 8 -8.24 0.26 10.77
N PRO A 9 -9.49 0.67 11.09
CA PRO A 9 -10.62 0.36 10.24
C PRO A 9 -10.36 0.86 8.81
N LEU A 10 -10.41 -0.03 7.83
CA LEU A 10 -10.14 0.28 6.43
C LEU A 10 -11.24 1.10 5.73
N PRO A 11 -12.54 1.00 6.06
CA PRO A 11 -13.58 1.77 5.37
C PRO A 11 -13.34 3.28 5.46
N GLY A 12 -13.13 3.92 4.31
CA GLY A 12 -12.92 5.36 4.22
C GLY A 12 -11.54 5.85 4.69
N ALA A 13 -10.60 4.94 5.00
CA ALA A 13 -9.23 5.30 5.37
C ALA A 13 -8.42 5.72 4.15
N ASP A 14 -7.65 6.80 4.27
CA ASP A 14 -6.64 7.18 3.28
C ASP A 14 -5.34 6.42 3.54
N VAL A 15 -4.84 5.71 2.53
CA VAL A 15 -3.71 4.79 2.64
C VAL A 15 -2.61 5.15 1.65
N LEU A 16 -1.37 5.20 2.13
CA LEU A 16 -0.15 5.22 1.32
C LEU A 16 0.46 3.81 1.32
N VAL A 17 0.56 3.20 0.15
CA VAL A 17 1.29 1.93 -0.01
C VAL A 17 2.77 2.25 -0.10
N VAL A 18 3.58 1.66 0.78
CA VAL A 18 5.03 1.84 0.81
C VAL A 18 5.71 0.52 0.51
N ASP A 19 6.61 0.52 -0.46
CA ASP A 19 7.49 -0.60 -0.79
C ASP A 19 8.95 -0.12 -0.81
N ASP A 20 9.91 -1.04 -0.84
CA ASP A 20 11.33 -0.67 -1.02
C ASP A 20 11.67 -0.43 -2.50
N VAL A 21 11.10 -1.21 -3.43
CA VAL A 21 11.36 -1.06 -4.86
C VAL A 21 10.11 -1.33 -5.69
N VAL A 22 9.95 -0.55 -6.76
CA VAL A 22 8.98 -0.86 -7.82
C VAL A 22 9.72 -1.37 -9.03
N THR A 23 9.40 -2.59 -9.45
CA THR A 23 9.84 -3.13 -10.74
C THR A 23 8.76 -2.87 -11.80
N THR A 24 7.91 -3.85 -12.11
CA THR A 24 6.78 -3.70 -13.04
C THR A 24 5.57 -3.02 -12.41
N GLY A 25 5.57 -2.90 -11.07
CA GLY A 25 4.44 -2.42 -10.28
C GLY A 25 3.27 -3.41 -10.23
N ALA A 26 3.46 -4.68 -10.60
CA ALA A 26 2.42 -5.70 -10.48
C ALA A 26 1.97 -5.87 -9.02
N THR A 27 2.92 -5.94 -8.08
CA THR A 27 2.65 -6.02 -6.64
C THR A 27 1.83 -4.83 -6.16
N ALA A 28 2.27 -3.61 -6.48
CA ALA A 28 1.55 -2.39 -6.11
C ALA A 28 0.10 -2.37 -6.64
N ARG A 29 -0.13 -2.74 -7.90
CA ARG A 29 -1.48 -2.80 -8.48
C ARG A 29 -2.37 -3.81 -7.77
N GLU A 30 -1.84 -4.97 -7.42
CA GLU A 30 -2.60 -5.98 -6.68
C GLU A 30 -2.94 -5.49 -5.27
N SER A 31 -1.97 -4.89 -4.57
CA SER A 31 -2.23 -4.28 -3.26
C SER A 31 -3.29 -3.18 -3.33
N VAL A 32 -3.25 -2.31 -4.34
CA VAL A 32 -4.27 -1.27 -4.55
C VAL A 32 -5.65 -1.89 -4.79
N ARG A 33 -5.76 -2.94 -5.62
CA ARG A 33 -7.03 -3.65 -5.81
C ARG A 33 -7.59 -4.20 -4.50
N VAL A 34 -6.77 -4.88 -3.71
CA VAL A 34 -7.19 -5.49 -2.44
C VAL A 34 -7.61 -4.42 -1.43
N LEU A 35 -6.86 -3.31 -1.33
CA LEU A 35 -7.18 -2.22 -0.41
C LEU A 35 -8.48 -1.50 -0.81
N HIS A 36 -8.71 -1.28 -2.10
CA HIS A 36 -9.98 -0.73 -2.57
C HIS A 36 -11.15 -1.67 -2.31
N ALA A 37 -10.99 -2.98 -2.55
CA ALA A 37 -12.01 -3.97 -2.22
C ALA A 37 -12.33 -4.02 -0.71
N ALA A 38 -11.36 -3.66 0.13
CA ALA A 38 -11.54 -3.54 1.58
C ALA A 38 -12.10 -2.17 2.03
N GLY A 39 -12.43 -1.26 1.09
CA GLY A 39 -13.05 0.03 1.37
C GLY A 39 -12.07 1.18 1.65
N ALA A 40 -10.76 0.97 1.46
CA ALA A 40 -9.77 2.02 1.60
C ALA A 40 -9.66 2.90 0.34
N ARG A 41 -9.18 4.13 0.53
CA ARG A 41 -8.78 5.05 -0.54
C ARG A 41 -7.25 5.06 -0.61
N VAL A 42 -6.69 4.47 -1.67
CA VAL A 42 -5.24 4.54 -1.89
C VAL A 42 -4.88 5.90 -2.48
N ALA A 43 -4.18 6.72 -1.71
CA ALA A 43 -3.78 8.07 -2.14
C ALA A 43 -2.57 8.04 -3.08
N ALA A 44 -1.62 7.14 -2.82
CA ALA A 44 -0.43 6.95 -3.65
C ALA A 44 0.25 5.60 -3.36
N VAL A 45 1.19 5.24 -4.24
CA VAL A 45 2.19 4.20 -4.02
C VAL A 45 3.57 4.88 -4.00
N LEU A 46 4.36 4.62 -2.97
CA LEU A 46 5.72 5.13 -2.82
C LEU A 46 6.70 3.97 -2.74
N ALA A 47 7.78 4.04 -3.51
CA ALA A 47 8.96 3.20 -3.30
C ALA A 47 10.20 4.06 -3.14
N ILE A 48 11.07 3.67 -2.21
CA ILE A 48 12.34 4.34 -1.96
C ILE A 48 13.46 3.36 -2.27
N ALA A 49 14.03 3.50 -3.46
CA ALA A 49 15.21 2.74 -3.89
C ALA A 49 16.42 3.67 -3.94
N ALA A 50 17.52 3.28 -3.30
CA ALA A 50 18.81 3.93 -3.36
C ALA A 50 19.86 2.94 -3.91
N ALA A 51 20.81 3.44 -4.69
CA ALA A 51 21.89 2.68 -5.33
C ALA A 51 23.23 2.95 -4.66
#